data_AF-A0A6A4P045-F1
#
_entry.id   AF-A0A6A4P045-F1
#
_cell.length_a   1.000
_cell.length_b   1.000
_cell.length_c   1.000
_cell.angle_alpha   90.00
_cell.angle_beta   90.00
_cell.angle_gamma   90.00
#
_symmetry.space_group_name_H-M   'P 1'
#
loop_
_entity.id
_entity.type
_entity.pdbx_description
1 polymer ?
#
loop_
_entity_poly.entity_id
_entity_poly.type
_entity_poly.pdbx_seq_one_letter_code
_entity_poly.pdbx_strand_id
1 'polypeptide(L)'
;MFLYLQQATTCLAELNQSLESSILGSMKSFFDAIVKPELLKHEDWDVKLLVATSLCEITRITAPEAPDDVLKDIFQLIVSTFSGLDDTSGPSFGQRVVILETISKYRSCVVMLDLECDDLVNDIFHTFFAAARDDHPESVLSSMQNIMTVLLEETEDVREDLLSIYCLC
;
A
#
# COMPACT_ATOMS: atom_id res chain seq x y z
N MET A 1 20.07 -9.54 3.70
CA MET A 1 19.04 -8.48 3.69
C MET A 1 17.72 -9.03 3.15
N PHE A 2 17.68 -9.48 1.90
CA PHE A 2 16.49 -10.09 1.27
C PHE A 2 15.78 -11.17 2.10
N LEU A 3 16.51 -12.19 2.56
CA LEU A 3 15.93 -13.30 3.36
C LEU A 3 15.31 -12.83 4.69
N TYR A 4 15.88 -11.81 5.32
CA TYR A 4 15.36 -11.26 6.57
C TYR A 4 14.06 -10.47 6.35
N LEU A 5 13.96 -9.73 5.24
CA LEU A 5 12.73 -9.03 4.88
C LEU A 5 11.60 -10.01 4.52
N GLN A 6 11.94 -11.11 3.84
CA GLN A 6 10.97 -12.16 3.54
C GLN A 6 10.43 -12.81 4.81
N GLN A 7 11.31 -13.18 5.75
CA GLN A 7 10.90 -13.71 7.05
C GLN A 7 10.04 -12.71 7.84
N ALA A 8 10.42 -11.43 7.88
CA ALA A 8 9.65 -10.40 8.55
C ALA A 8 8.24 -10.26 7.95
N THR A 9 8.12 -10.31 6.63
CA THR A 9 6.83 -10.23 5.93
C THR A 9 5.90 -11.38 6.34
N THR A 10 6.40 -12.62 6.36
CA THR A 10 5.62 -13.78 6.80
C THR A 10 5.18 -13.65 8.26
N CYS A 11 6.09 -13.24 9.15
CA CYS A 11 5.75 -13.08 10.56
C CYS A 11 4.70 -11.99 10.79
N LEU A 12 4.79 -10.84 10.09
CA LEU A 12 3.86 -9.74 10.26
C LEU A 12 2.43 -10.09 9.81
N ALA A 13 2.29 -10.90 8.75
CA ALA A 13 0.99 -11.35 8.26
C ALA A 13 0.22 -12.20 9.30
N GLU A 14 0.92 -12.89 10.21
CA GLU A 14 0.32 -13.72 11.26
C GLU A 14 -0.12 -12.94 12.51
N LEU A 15 0.28 -11.66 12.63
CA LEU A 15 0.01 -10.86 13.83
C LEU A 15 -1.36 -10.15 13.80
N ASN A 16 -2.05 -10.16 14.94
CA ASN A 16 -3.27 -9.38 15.18
C ASN A 16 -2.97 -8.12 16.01
N GLN A 17 -3.88 -7.14 15.99
CA GLN A 17 -3.72 -5.83 16.65
C GLN A 17 -3.56 -5.89 18.19
N SER A 18 -3.78 -7.05 18.83
CA SER A 18 -3.56 -7.25 20.27
C SER A 18 -2.16 -7.83 20.53
N LEU A 19 -1.16 -6.96 20.59
CA LEU A 19 0.24 -7.37 20.67
C LEU A 19 0.85 -7.13 22.07
N GLU A 20 1.70 -8.04 22.51
CA GLU A 20 2.48 -7.85 23.75
C GLU A 20 3.51 -6.70 23.60
N SER A 21 3.80 -6.00 24.68
CA SER A 21 4.65 -4.78 24.67
C SER A 21 6.07 -5.01 24.15
N SER A 22 6.63 -6.21 24.34
CA SER A 22 7.94 -6.63 23.82
C SER A 22 7.97 -6.72 22.29
N ILE A 23 6.88 -7.22 21.70
CA ILE A 23 6.74 -7.36 20.25
C ILE A 23 6.52 -5.98 19.62
N LEU A 24 5.76 -5.10 20.28
CA LEU A 24 5.56 -3.72 19.83
C LEU A 24 6.90 -2.95 19.75
N GLY A 25 7.77 -3.09 20.76
CA GLY A 25 9.11 -2.48 20.74
C GLY A 25 10.01 -3.00 19.62
N SER A 26 9.93 -4.30 19.33
CA SER A 26 10.66 -4.93 18.22
C SER A 26 10.13 -4.48 16.85
N MET A 27 8.81 -4.36 16.72
CA MET A 27 8.16 -3.83 15.52
C MET A 27 8.55 -2.38 15.26
N LYS A 28 8.56 -1.52 16.29
CA LYS A 28 9.01 -0.14 16.16
C LYS A 28 10.46 -0.06 15.68
N SER A 29 11.34 -0.86 16.28
CA SER A 29 12.75 -0.93 15.87
C SER A 29 12.92 -1.41 14.42
N PHE A 30 12.08 -2.35 13.98
CA PHE A 30 12.06 -2.82 12.60
C PHE A 30 11.53 -1.75 11.64
N PHE A 31 10.43 -1.08 12.00
CA PHE A 31 9.87 0.05 11.25
C PHE A 31 10.93 1.13 11.03
N ASP A 32 11.58 1.60 12.10
CA ASP A 32 12.64 2.62 12.05
C ASP A 32 13.83 2.20 11.16
N ALA A 33 14.06 0.90 11.00
CA ALA A 33 15.10 0.37 10.12
C ALA A 33 14.67 0.37 8.65
N ILE A 34 13.42 0.01 8.34
CA ILE A 34 12.94 -0.17 6.95
C ILE A 34 12.46 1.12 6.29
N VAL A 35 12.09 2.14 7.06
CA VAL A 35 11.71 3.47 6.54
C VAL A 35 12.89 4.33 6.10
N LYS A 36 14.11 3.81 6.22
CA LYS A 36 15.29 4.55 5.79
C LYS A 36 15.33 4.69 4.26
N PRO A 37 15.80 5.82 3.72
CA PRO A 37 15.83 6.06 2.27
C PRO A 37 16.54 4.96 1.48
N GLU A 38 17.57 4.32 2.05
CA GLU A 38 18.31 3.23 1.42
C GLU A 38 17.44 2.01 1.12
N LEU A 39 16.38 1.79 1.89
CA LEU A 39 15.43 0.69 1.68
C LEU A 39 14.18 1.16 0.93
N LEU A 40 13.64 2.33 1.23
CA LEU A 40 12.48 2.87 0.51
C LEU A 40 12.78 3.15 -0.96
N LYS A 41 14.00 3.64 -1.26
CA LYS A 41 14.44 4.04 -2.61
C LYS A 41 15.44 3.04 -3.20
N HIS A 42 15.45 1.80 -2.69
CA HIS A 42 16.36 0.75 -3.13
C HIS A 42 16.21 0.44 -4.63
N GLU A 43 17.31 0.20 -5.35
CA GLU A 43 17.27 -0.03 -6.80
C GLU A 43 16.57 -1.36 -7.18
N ASP A 44 16.78 -2.40 -6.37
CA ASP A 44 16.17 -3.71 -6.57
C ASP A 44 14.65 -3.68 -6.26
N TRP A 45 13.85 -4.05 -7.27
CA TRP A 45 12.40 -4.05 -7.19
C TRP A 45 11.86 -5.11 -6.23
N ASP A 46 12.48 -6.28 -6.13
CA ASP A 46 12.03 -7.33 -5.23
C ASP A 46 12.26 -6.91 -3.76
N VAL A 47 13.35 -6.16 -3.50
CA VAL A 47 13.57 -5.53 -2.19
C VAL A 47 12.49 -4.49 -1.90
N LYS A 48 12.19 -3.59 -2.86
CA LYS A 48 11.12 -2.60 -2.72
C LYS A 48 9.77 -3.24 -2.41
N LEU A 49 9.43 -4.32 -3.12
CA LEU A 49 8.17 -5.03 -2.92
C LEU A 49 8.08 -5.67 -1.52
N LEU A 50 9.17 -6.25 -1.03
CA LEU A 50 9.25 -6.78 0.34
C LEU A 50 9.14 -5.69 1.40
N VAL A 51 9.80 -4.55 1.19
CA VAL A 51 9.72 -3.38 2.08
C VAL A 51 8.27 -2.84 2.09
N ALA A 52 7.66 -2.68 0.92
CA ALA A 52 6.27 -2.25 0.78
C ALA A 52 5.30 -3.19 1.50
N THR A 53 5.47 -4.51 1.34
CA THR A 53 4.62 -5.50 2.02
C THR A 53 4.78 -5.41 3.54
N SER A 54 6.02 -5.29 4.02
CA SER A 54 6.32 -5.15 5.44
C SER A 54 5.68 -3.87 6.03
N LEU A 55 5.82 -2.74 5.33
CA LEU A 55 5.22 -1.46 5.75
C LEU A 55 3.69 -1.52 5.73
N CYS A 56 3.11 -2.15 4.72
CA CYS A 56 1.67 -2.36 4.62
C CYS A 56 1.15 -3.15 5.82
N GLU A 57 1.83 -4.23 6.23
CA GLU A 57 1.44 -4.99 7.42
C GLU A 57 1.68 -4.22 8.73
N ILE A 58 2.75 -3.45 8.84
CA ILE A 58 2.99 -2.63 10.05
C ILE A 58 1.90 -1.56 10.18
N THR A 59 1.58 -0.84 9.10
CA THR A 59 0.52 0.20 9.09
C THR A 59 -0.85 -0.38 9.45
N ARG A 60 -1.13 -1.64 9.08
CA ARG A 60 -2.33 -2.38 9.48
C ARG A 60 -2.38 -2.67 10.98
N ILE A 61 -1.26 -3.03 11.59
CA ILE A 61 -1.18 -3.44 13.00
C ILE A 61 -1.10 -2.21 13.92
N THR A 62 -0.32 -1.22 13.52
CA THR A 62 -0.05 0.01 14.27
C THR A 62 -0.20 1.19 13.34
N ALA A 63 -0.98 2.21 13.73
CA ALA A 63 -0.86 3.52 13.10
C ALA A 63 0.59 4.00 13.33
N PRO A 64 1.41 4.19 12.27
CA PRO A 64 2.80 4.52 12.46
C PRO A 64 2.95 5.93 13.04
N GLU A 65 3.67 6.06 14.15
CA GLU A 65 4.10 7.35 14.68
C GLU A 65 5.32 7.83 13.91
N ALA A 66 5.11 8.42 12.74
CA ALA A 66 6.18 8.94 11.87
C ALA A 66 5.88 10.36 11.39
N PRO A 67 6.91 11.17 11.08
CA PRO A 67 6.73 12.44 10.39
C PRO A 67 6.01 12.28 9.04
N ASP A 68 5.25 13.30 8.64
CA ASP A 68 4.45 13.28 7.40
C ASP A 68 5.29 12.96 6.17
N ASP A 69 6.50 13.52 6.03
CA ASP A 69 7.40 13.25 4.90
C ASP A 69 7.78 11.77 4.78
N VAL A 70 7.94 11.08 5.92
CA VAL A 70 8.21 9.64 5.96
C VAL A 70 6.95 8.85 5.55
N LEU A 71 5.78 9.23 6.04
CA LEU A 71 4.53 8.59 5.65
C LEU A 71 4.26 8.75 4.14
N LYS A 72 4.55 9.93 3.58
CA LYS A 72 4.47 10.19 2.13
C LYS A 72 5.38 9.25 1.34
N ASP A 73 6.65 9.13 1.74
CA ASP A 73 7.60 8.21 1.09
C ASP A 73 7.14 6.73 1.19
N ILE A 74 6.52 6.33 2.31
CA ILE A 74 5.94 4.99 2.48
C ILE A 74 4.77 4.77 1.51
N PHE A 75 3.80 5.69 1.44
CA PHE A 75 2.66 5.55 0.55
C PHE A 75 3.08 5.61 -0.92
N GLN A 76 4.06 6.44 -1.28
CA GLN A 76 4.63 6.45 -2.63
C GLN A 76 5.19 5.07 -3.01
N LEU A 77 5.92 4.41 -2.10
CA LEU A 77 6.42 3.07 -2.32
C LEU A 77 5.27 2.06 -2.48
N ILE A 78 4.28 2.08 -1.60
CA ILE A 78 3.12 1.18 -1.66
C ILE A 78 2.35 1.35 -2.97
N VAL A 79 1.98 2.58 -3.35
CA VAL A 79 1.24 2.88 -4.57
C VAL A 79 2.03 2.45 -5.81
N SER A 80 3.36 2.63 -5.82
CA SER A 80 4.19 2.16 -6.93
C SER A 80 4.08 0.65 -7.19
N THR A 81 3.75 -0.15 -6.17
CA THR A 81 3.56 -1.60 -6.32
C THR A 81 2.30 -1.97 -7.12
N PHE A 82 1.35 -1.05 -7.30
CA PHE A 82 0.13 -1.32 -8.06
C PHE A 82 0.35 -1.30 -9.57
N SER A 83 1.41 -0.65 -10.05
CA SER A 83 1.75 -0.57 -11.48
C SER A 83 1.95 -1.90 -12.19
N GLY A 84 2.15 -3.00 -11.45
CA GLY A 84 2.30 -4.35 -12.01
C GLY A 84 1.13 -5.28 -11.69
N LEU A 85 -0.05 -4.74 -11.38
CA LEU A 85 -1.27 -5.53 -11.20
C LEU A 85 -1.83 -6.07 -12.52
N ASP A 86 -1.42 -5.53 -13.66
CA ASP A 86 -1.80 -6.00 -15.00
C ASP A 86 -1.09 -7.32 -15.39
N ASP A 87 0.07 -7.62 -14.81
CA ASP A 87 0.77 -8.90 -14.97
C ASP A 87 0.27 -9.96 -13.97
N THR A 88 -0.91 -10.51 -14.22
CA THR A 88 -1.54 -11.55 -13.40
C THR A 88 -0.76 -12.87 -13.38
N SER A 89 0.16 -13.08 -14.32
CA SER A 89 1.00 -14.27 -14.44
C SER A 89 2.36 -14.16 -13.76
N GLY A 90 2.74 -12.94 -13.37
CA GLY A 90 4.05 -12.63 -12.82
C GLY A 90 4.29 -13.24 -11.44
N PRO A 91 5.55 -13.58 -11.10
CA PRO A 91 5.89 -14.19 -9.81
C PRO A 91 5.59 -13.29 -8.61
N SER A 92 5.53 -11.96 -8.84
CA SER A 92 5.23 -10.96 -7.83
C SER A 92 3.74 -10.66 -7.67
N PHE A 93 2.87 -11.18 -8.54
CA PHE A 93 1.45 -10.83 -8.57
C PHE A 93 0.78 -11.12 -7.22
N GLY A 94 0.98 -12.31 -6.67
CA GLY A 94 0.41 -12.68 -5.37
C GLY A 94 0.81 -11.74 -4.24
N GLN A 95 2.05 -11.23 -4.25
CA GLN A 95 2.51 -10.29 -3.24
C GLN A 95 1.91 -8.89 -3.42
N ARG A 96 1.72 -8.43 -4.66
CA ARG A 96 0.98 -7.19 -4.96
C ARG A 96 -0.48 -7.27 -4.54
N VAL A 97 -1.11 -8.44 -4.74
CA VAL A 97 -2.48 -8.71 -4.30
C VAL A 97 -2.58 -8.64 -2.77
N VAL A 98 -1.63 -9.21 -2.03
CA VAL A 98 -1.60 -9.08 -0.55
C VAL A 98 -1.56 -7.62 -0.11
N ILE A 99 -0.70 -6.80 -0.73
CA ILE A 99 -0.64 -5.35 -0.42
C ILE A 99 -2.00 -4.70 -0.72
N LEU A 100 -2.55 -4.93 -1.91
CA LEU A 100 -3.82 -4.36 -2.35
C LEU A 100 -4.97 -4.73 -1.39
N GLU A 101 -5.10 -6.01 -1.06
CA GLU A 101 -6.16 -6.52 -0.17
C GLU A 101 -5.99 -5.96 1.25
N THR A 102 -4.76 -5.82 1.76
CA THR A 102 -4.49 -5.20 3.06
C THR A 102 -4.88 -3.72 3.05
N ILE A 103 -4.46 -2.92 2.06
CA ILE A 103 -4.86 -1.51 1.97
C ILE A 103 -6.39 -1.37 1.88
N SER A 104 -7.03 -2.18 1.05
CA SER A 104 -8.48 -2.19 0.86
C SER A 104 -9.24 -2.49 2.16
N LYS A 105 -8.86 -3.57 2.85
CA LYS A 105 -9.55 -4.06 4.04
C LYS A 105 -9.45 -3.10 5.23
N TYR A 106 -8.30 -2.48 5.41
CA TYR A 106 -8.03 -1.62 6.58
C TYR A 106 -8.20 -0.14 6.28
N ARG A 107 -8.58 0.22 5.05
CA ARG A 107 -8.80 1.60 4.61
C ARG A 107 -7.60 2.52 4.90
N SER A 108 -6.39 1.98 4.91
CA SER A 108 -5.18 2.73 5.26
C SER A 108 -4.81 3.80 4.22
N CYS A 109 -5.42 3.74 3.03
CA CYS A 109 -5.31 4.76 1.98
C CYS A 109 -5.90 6.12 2.38
N VAL A 110 -6.82 6.20 3.36
CA VAL A 110 -7.42 7.48 3.80
C VAL A 110 -6.38 8.44 4.35
N VAL A 111 -5.31 7.92 4.96
CA VAL A 111 -4.18 8.73 5.46
C VAL A 111 -3.54 9.56 4.35
N MET A 112 -3.61 9.13 3.08
CA MET A 112 -3.11 9.95 1.96
C MET A 112 -3.93 11.24 1.77
N LEU A 113 -5.21 11.25 2.13
CA LEU A 113 -6.04 12.46 2.09
C LEU A 113 -5.63 13.43 3.21
N ASP A 114 -5.44 12.92 4.43
CA ASP A 114 -4.95 13.71 5.57
C ASP A 114 -3.57 14.34 5.31
N LEU A 115 -2.74 13.65 4.54
CA LEU A 115 -1.39 14.08 4.17
C LEU A 115 -1.36 15.00 2.92
N GLU A 116 -2.50 15.29 2.30
CA GLU A 116 -2.62 16.07 1.06
C GLU A 116 -1.79 15.46 -0.10
N CYS A 117 -1.83 14.12 -0.24
CA CYS A 117 -1.11 13.36 -1.27
C CYS A 117 -1.93 13.18 -2.56
N ASP A 118 -2.37 14.28 -3.15
CA ASP A 118 -3.34 14.27 -4.25
C ASP A 118 -2.82 13.56 -5.51
N ASP A 119 -1.53 13.74 -5.80
CA ASP A 119 -0.87 13.06 -6.93
C ASP A 119 -0.91 11.54 -6.77
N LEU A 120 -0.71 11.02 -5.55
CA LEU A 120 -0.79 9.58 -5.27
C LEU A 120 -2.20 9.04 -5.40
N VAL A 121 -3.20 9.82 -4.99
CA VAL A 121 -4.60 9.45 -5.16
C VAL A 121 -4.90 9.32 -6.65
N ASN A 122 -4.52 10.31 -7.47
CA ASN A 122 -4.70 10.27 -8.92
C ASN A 122 -3.96 9.08 -9.56
N ASP A 123 -2.73 8.79 -9.13
CA ASP A 123 -1.95 7.64 -9.59
C ASP A 123 -2.67 6.30 -9.32
N ILE A 124 -3.35 6.16 -8.17
CA ILE A 124 -4.16 4.97 -7.86
C ILE A 124 -5.29 4.81 -8.88
N PHE A 125 -6.07 5.88 -9.13
CA PHE A 125 -7.17 5.82 -10.10
C PHE A 125 -6.64 5.42 -11.47
N HIS A 126 -5.62 6.12 -11.98
CA HIS A 126 -5.04 5.81 -13.28
C HIS A 126 -4.49 4.39 -13.37
N THR A 127 -3.78 3.94 -12.34
CA THR A 127 -3.21 2.59 -12.30
C THR A 127 -4.31 1.53 -12.30
N PHE A 128 -5.35 1.69 -11.51
CA PHE A 128 -6.44 0.71 -11.43
C PHE A 128 -7.28 0.70 -12.70
N PHE A 129 -7.59 1.85 -13.29
CA PHE A 129 -8.29 1.90 -14.59
C PHE A 129 -7.47 1.26 -15.72
N ALA A 130 -6.14 1.40 -15.71
CA ALA A 130 -5.28 0.77 -16.70
C ALA A 130 -5.12 -0.74 -16.47
N ALA A 131 -5.13 -1.19 -15.21
CA ALA A 131 -4.91 -2.57 -14.83
C ALA A 131 -6.18 -3.43 -14.86
N ALA A 132 -7.37 -2.85 -14.61
CA ALA A 132 -8.62 -3.60 -14.49
C ALA A 132 -8.99 -4.34 -15.77
N ARG A 133 -9.07 -5.68 -15.70
CA ARG A 133 -9.43 -6.57 -16.81
C ARG A 133 -10.29 -7.74 -16.31
N ASP A 134 -11.01 -8.37 -17.24
CA ASP A 134 -11.92 -9.48 -16.93
C ASP A 134 -11.18 -10.76 -16.45
N ASP A 135 -9.87 -10.86 -16.68
CA ASP A 135 -9.04 -12.00 -16.27
C ASP A 135 -8.47 -11.87 -14.84
N HIS A 136 -8.75 -10.76 -14.14
CA HIS A 136 -8.42 -10.63 -12.72
C HIS A 136 -9.31 -11.52 -11.85
N PRO A 137 -8.77 -12.04 -10.73
CA PRO A 137 -9.61 -12.59 -9.68
C PRO A 137 -10.62 -11.55 -9.17
N GLU A 138 -11.86 -11.97 -8.90
CA GLU A 138 -12.92 -11.08 -8.41
C GLU A 138 -12.53 -10.33 -7.13
N SER A 139 -11.74 -10.95 -6.24
CA SER A 139 -11.24 -10.31 -5.02
C SER A 139 -10.31 -9.13 -5.31
N VAL A 140 -9.54 -9.19 -6.41
CA VAL A 140 -8.61 -8.15 -6.83
C VAL A 140 -9.37 -6.95 -7.37
N LEU A 141 -10.33 -7.18 -8.29
CA LEU A 141 -11.19 -6.12 -8.82
C LEU A 141 -12.02 -5.46 -7.71
N SER A 142 -12.59 -6.26 -6.80
CA SER A 142 -13.32 -5.75 -5.64
C SER A 142 -12.45 -4.90 -4.72
N SER A 143 -11.17 -5.28 -4.56
CA SER A 143 -10.23 -4.51 -3.74
C SER A 143 -9.82 -3.19 -4.40
N MET A 144 -9.58 -3.17 -5.71
CA MET A 144 -9.34 -1.94 -6.46
C MET A 144 -10.54 -0.99 -6.34
N GLN A 145 -11.75 -1.52 -6.58
CA GLN A 145 -12.98 -0.75 -6.50
C GLN A 145 -13.21 -0.20 -5.08
N ASN A 146 -13.03 -1.01 -4.05
CA ASN A 146 -13.24 -0.59 -2.67
C ASN A 146 -12.27 0.53 -2.26
N ILE A 147 -10.99 0.45 -2.65
CA ILE A 147 -10.02 1.53 -2.38
C ILE A 147 -10.45 2.82 -3.06
N MET A 148 -10.83 2.76 -4.34
CA MET A 148 -11.31 3.93 -5.08
C MET A 148 -12.52 4.54 -4.39
N THR A 149 -13.54 3.73 -4.09
CA THR A 149 -14.75 4.18 -3.38
C THR A 149 -14.43 4.86 -2.06
N VAL A 150 -13.57 4.27 -1.23
CA VAL A 150 -13.18 4.86 0.06
C VAL A 150 -12.50 6.21 -0.13
N LEU A 151 -11.55 6.32 -1.07
CA LEU A 151 -10.89 7.59 -1.36
C LEU A 151 -11.87 8.67 -1.82
N LEU A 152 -12.93 8.28 -2.54
CA LEU A 152 -13.97 9.19 -3.02
C LEU A 152 -14.94 9.62 -1.93
N GLU A 153 -15.34 8.71 -1.06
CA GLU A 153 -16.24 8.97 0.06
C GLU A 153 -15.61 9.89 1.11
N GLU A 154 -14.30 9.75 1.34
CA GLU A 154 -13.57 10.51 2.37
C GLU A 154 -12.97 11.82 1.84
N THR A 155 -13.11 12.12 0.54
CA THR A 155 -12.65 13.40 -0.02
C THR A 155 -13.72 14.48 0.25
N GLU A 156 -13.36 15.52 1.03
CA GLU A 156 -14.29 16.59 1.41
C GLU A 156 -14.69 17.53 0.26
N ASP A 157 -13.80 17.76 -0.72
CA ASP A 157 -14.05 18.56 -1.92
C ASP A 157 -13.90 17.70 -3.18
N VAL A 158 -14.99 17.49 -3.92
CA VAL A 158 -14.96 16.75 -5.19
C VAL A 158 -14.09 17.51 -6.19
N ARG A 159 -12.81 17.13 -6.30
CA ARG A 159 -11.86 17.73 -7.23
C ARG A 159 -12.30 17.56 -8.67
N GLU A 160 -12.23 18.63 -9.46
CA GLU A 160 -12.55 18.62 -10.90
C GLU A 160 -11.73 17.59 -11.68
N ASP A 161 -10.50 17.32 -11.25
CA ASP A 161 -9.63 16.32 -11.88
C ASP A 161 -10.16 14.89 -11.68
N LEU A 162 -10.70 14.57 -10.50
CA LEU A 162 -11.36 13.28 -10.26
C LEU A 162 -12.65 13.16 -11.08
N LEU A 163 -13.43 14.25 -11.21
CA LEU A 163 -14.64 14.29 -12.05
C LEU A 163 -14.33 14.02 -13.54
N SER A 164 -13.18 14.47 -14.03
CA SER A 164 -12.77 14.21 -15.42
C SER A 164 -12.52 12.73 -15.68
N ILE A 165 -11.97 12.01 -14.69
CA ILE A 165 -11.78 10.56 -14.76
C ILE A 165 -13.13 9.83 -14.75
N TYR A 166 -14.09 10.29 -13.94
CA TYR A 166 -15.45 9.73 -13.91
C TYR A 166 -16.25 9.87 -15.21
N CYS A 167 -16.02 10.93 -15.99
CA CYS A 167 -16.77 11.17 -17.24
C CYS A 167 -16.22 10.41 -18.46
N LEU A 168 -15.10 9.69 -18.32
CA LEU A 168 -14.45 8.95 -19.41
C LEU A 168 -14.66 7.42 -19.36
N CYS A 169 -15.39 6.92 -18.37
CA CYS A 169 -15.89 5.54 -18.31
C CYS A 169 -17.38 5.47 -18.68
#